data_AF-A0A6B0VG75-F1
#
_entry.id   AF-A0A6B0VG75-F1
#
_cell.length_a   1.000
_cell.length_b   1.000
_cell.length_c   1.000
_cell.angle_alpha   90.00
_cell.angle_beta   90.00
_cell.angle_gamma   90.00
#
_symmetry.space_group_name_H-M   'P 1'
#
loop_
_entity.id
_entity.type
_entity.pdbx_description
1 polymer ?
#
loop_
_entity_poly.entity_id
_entity_poly.type
_entity_poly.pdbx_seq_one_letter_code
_entity_poly.pdbx_strand_id
1 'polypeptide(L)'
;MRETIIQRRTEIEDAIRSRLPEADEFDRYREAPLSIGRPRTRGQVFLALVDGCTAGHRALDSDRNRGRGQSRDHDQEQVLPIAAALELASLQTDVHRTAFDHSSSGPPDYDPTRDILRGDLLESTAFETMLSVCGPPRMVQRYFAILVRANRRVQEGHATGYEADAASTADLDAVRQLGALTGGAAELAALVAEIESDDRQRLIDHGTALGFHVSAHLNSGAAPTETRSSSKSIDACHRHIDALADCCPSQSRDRVRRQLRAFLEVATNYESVESVV
;
A
#
# COMPACT_ATOMS: atom_id res chain seq x y z
N MET A 1 5.96 -19.07 1.51
CA MET A 1 5.12 -17.89 1.23
C MET A 1 5.38 -16.75 2.20
N ARG A 2 5.36 -17.00 3.53
CA ARG A 2 5.77 -16.02 4.55
C ARG A 2 7.12 -15.35 4.26
N GLU A 3 8.15 -16.13 3.93
CA GLU A 3 9.48 -15.62 3.55
C GLU A 3 9.43 -14.68 2.34
N THR A 4 8.59 -14.97 1.34
CA THR A 4 8.41 -14.12 0.15
C THR A 4 7.79 -12.77 0.51
N ILE A 5 6.83 -12.73 1.43
CA ILE A 5 6.22 -11.48 1.89
C ILE A 5 7.24 -10.65 2.67
N ILE A 6 8.01 -11.27 3.55
CA ILE A 6 9.07 -10.61 4.31
C ILE A 6 10.13 -10.05 3.35
N GLN A 7 10.56 -10.83 2.37
CA GLN A 7 11.52 -10.41 1.35
C GLN A 7 11.02 -9.20 0.55
N ARG A 8 9.77 -9.22 0.07
CA ARG A 8 9.16 -8.07 -0.62
C ARG A 8 9.11 -6.83 0.26
N ARG A 9 8.79 -7.00 1.54
CA ARG A 9 8.77 -5.87 2.48
C ARG A 9 10.17 -5.27 2.59
N THR A 10 11.20 -6.10 2.76
CA THR A 10 12.60 -5.65 2.81
C THR A 10 12.97 -4.91 1.53
N GLU A 11 12.64 -5.44 0.34
CA GLU A 11 12.92 -4.78 -0.93
C GLU A 11 12.23 -3.42 -1.07
N ILE A 12 10.98 -3.31 -0.62
CA ILE A 12 10.26 -2.03 -0.60
C ILE A 12 10.92 -1.06 0.37
N GLU A 13 11.26 -1.51 1.59
CA GLU A 13 11.89 -0.67 2.61
C GLU A 13 13.29 -0.21 2.18
N ASP A 14 14.07 -1.07 1.52
CA ASP A 14 15.37 -0.72 0.96
C ASP A 14 15.23 0.27 -0.20
N ALA A 15 14.23 0.08 -1.06
CA ALA A 15 13.92 1.04 -2.13
C ALA A 15 13.55 2.41 -1.55
N ILE A 16 12.68 2.47 -0.54
CA ILE A 16 12.35 3.71 0.17
C ILE A 16 13.61 4.33 0.78
N ARG A 17 14.40 3.54 1.52
CA ARG A 17 15.62 4.01 2.19
C ARG A 17 16.57 4.64 1.17
N SER A 18 16.76 4.01 0.01
CA SER A 18 17.67 4.51 -1.05
C SER A 18 17.26 5.85 -1.67
N ARG A 19 15.99 6.25 -1.54
CA ARG A 19 15.45 7.50 -2.10
C ARG A 19 15.39 8.65 -1.10
N LEU A 20 15.46 8.36 0.19
CA LEU A 20 15.50 9.39 1.22
C LEU A 20 16.90 10.03 1.28
N PRO A 21 17.00 11.36 1.39
CA PRO A 21 18.29 12.07 1.42
C PRO A 21 19.14 11.65 2.63
N GLU A 22 20.47 11.62 2.45
CA GLU A 22 21.45 11.23 3.47
C GLU A 22 21.76 12.34 4.50
N ALA A 23 20.92 13.37 4.62
CA ALA A 23 21.27 14.56 5.41
C ALA A 23 21.38 14.26 6.92
N ASP A 24 22.51 14.66 7.53
CA ASP A 24 22.86 14.44 8.95
C ASP A 24 21.85 15.03 9.96
N GLU A 25 21.13 16.10 9.61
CA GLU A 25 20.02 16.64 10.44
C GLU A 25 18.76 15.76 10.39
N PHE A 26 18.65 14.90 9.37
CA PHE A 26 17.52 14.04 9.07
C PHE A 26 17.77 12.54 9.34
N ASP A 27 18.89 12.13 9.94
CA ASP A 27 19.15 10.70 10.18
C ASP A 27 18.14 10.04 11.14
N ARG A 28 17.74 10.75 12.21
CA ARG A 28 16.59 10.32 13.04
C ARG A 28 15.26 10.34 12.28
N TYR A 29 15.20 11.01 11.13
CA TYR A 29 14.04 11.14 10.27
C TYR A 29 13.93 10.07 9.19
N ARG A 30 15.01 9.32 8.93
CA ARG A 30 15.01 8.22 7.96
C ARG A 30 14.47 6.92 8.56
N GLU A 31 14.84 6.62 9.81
CA GLU A 31 14.52 5.35 10.46
C GLU A 31 13.11 5.35 11.09
N ALA A 32 12.68 6.45 11.72
CA ALA A 32 11.40 6.51 12.44
C ALA A 32 10.16 6.28 11.54
N PRO A 33 10.10 6.77 10.29
CA PRO A 33 9.02 6.43 9.37
C PRO A 33 9.08 4.98 8.90
N LEU A 34 10.27 4.40 8.77
CA LEU A 34 10.43 3.00 8.34
C LEU A 34 9.96 1.99 9.41
N SER A 35 9.91 2.40 10.69
CA SER A 35 9.22 1.65 11.74
C SER A 35 7.69 1.83 11.74
N ILE A 36 7.18 2.95 11.20
CA ILE A 36 5.73 3.26 11.12
C ILE A 36 5.16 2.75 9.79
N GLY A 37 3.86 2.41 9.74
CA GLY A 37 3.19 1.98 8.50
C GLY A 37 3.60 0.59 7.99
N ARG A 38 4.18 -0.24 8.87
CA ARG A 38 4.30 -1.69 8.62
C ARG A 38 2.88 -2.26 8.52
N PRO A 39 2.61 -3.14 7.55
CA PRO A 39 3.53 -4.06 6.86
C PRO A 39 3.75 -3.72 5.38
N ARG A 40 3.61 -2.44 4.98
CA ARG A 40 3.70 -1.99 3.58
C ARG A 40 2.57 -2.54 2.69
N THR A 41 1.34 -2.38 3.17
CA THR A 41 0.12 -2.94 2.55
C THR A 41 -0.04 -2.60 1.07
N ARG A 42 0.17 -1.34 0.69
CA ARG A 42 -0.12 -0.86 -0.67
C ARG A 42 0.89 -1.44 -1.67
N GLY A 43 2.17 -1.44 -1.33
CA GLY A 43 3.23 -2.06 -2.11
C GLY A 43 3.05 -3.57 -2.24
N GLN A 44 2.67 -4.27 -1.16
CA GLN A 44 2.40 -5.71 -1.19
C GLN A 44 1.21 -6.06 -2.08
N VAL A 45 0.11 -5.29 -1.99
CA VAL A 45 -1.07 -5.47 -2.84
C VAL A 45 -0.71 -5.22 -4.30
N PHE A 46 -0.02 -4.11 -4.60
CA PHE A 46 0.43 -3.80 -5.95
C PHE A 46 1.29 -4.94 -6.54
N LEU A 47 2.33 -5.37 -5.83
CA LEU A 47 3.25 -6.42 -6.31
C LEU A 47 2.54 -7.77 -6.50
N ALA A 48 1.61 -8.13 -5.60
CA ALA A 48 0.83 -9.36 -5.75
C ALA A 48 -0.10 -9.33 -6.97
N LEU A 49 -0.73 -8.19 -7.24
CA LEU A 49 -1.60 -8.01 -8.40
C LEU A 49 -0.81 -7.98 -9.72
N VAL A 50 0.35 -7.31 -9.75
CA VAL A 50 1.25 -7.34 -10.92
C VAL A 50 1.68 -8.78 -11.21
N ASP A 51 2.14 -9.52 -10.19
CA ASP A 51 2.48 -10.93 -10.30
C ASP A 51 1.35 -11.77 -10.89
N GLY A 52 0.13 -11.52 -10.44
CA GLY A 52 -1.06 -12.23 -10.86
C GLY A 52 -1.44 -11.94 -12.30
N CYS A 53 -1.53 -10.67 -12.65
CA CYS A 53 -2.10 -10.22 -13.92
C CYS A 53 -1.11 -10.35 -15.09
N THR A 54 0.19 -10.26 -14.82
CA THR A 54 1.24 -10.43 -15.85
C THR A 54 1.59 -11.91 -16.10
N ALA A 55 1.31 -12.82 -15.16
CA ALA A 55 1.63 -14.24 -15.32
C ALA A 55 0.91 -14.91 -16.50
N GLY A 56 -0.33 -14.52 -16.80
CA GLY A 56 -1.09 -15.05 -17.95
C GLY A 56 -0.52 -14.57 -19.29
N HIS A 57 -0.06 -13.33 -19.36
CA HIS A 57 0.56 -12.75 -20.57
C HIS A 57 1.92 -13.36 -20.85
N ARG A 58 2.77 -13.54 -19.83
CA ARG A 58 4.08 -14.18 -19.98
C ARG A 58 3.97 -15.63 -20.43
N ALA A 59 2.94 -16.38 -20.00
CA ALA A 59 2.75 -17.76 -20.45
C ALA A 59 2.41 -17.84 -21.96
N LEU A 60 1.64 -16.88 -22.48
CA LEU A 60 1.28 -16.81 -23.90
C LEU A 60 2.43 -16.30 -24.78
N ASP A 61 3.26 -15.38 -24.27
CA ASP A 61 4.42 -14.88 -24.99
C ASP A 61 5.63 -15.81 -24.92
N SER A 62 5.78 -16.63 -23.87
CA SER A 62 6.85 -17.63 -23.75
C SER A 62 6.78 -18.71 -24.84
N ASP A 63 5.56 -19.02 -25.32
CA ASP A 63 5.36 -19.94 -26.44
C ASP A 63 5.61 -19.28 -27.81
N ARG A 64 5.57 -17.94 -27.90
CA ARG A 64 5.81 -17.19 -29.14
C ARG A 64 7.24 -16.64 -29.27
N ASN A 65 7.92 -16.37 -28.16
CA ASN A 65 9.19 -15.67 -28.09
C ASN A 65 10.27 -16.45 -27.31
N ARG A 66 10.53 -17.72 -27.67
CA ARG A 66 11.69 -18.50 -27.19
C ARG A 66 13.08 -17.88 -27.51
N GLY A 67 13.15 -16.65 -28.01
CA GLY A 67 14.38 -15.99 -28.47
C GLY A 67 14.76 -14.66 -27.80
N ARG A 68 13.98 -14.11 -26.86
CA ARG A 68 14.38 -12.90 -26.13
C ARG A 68 14.15 -13.08 -24.63
N GLY A 69 15.19 -13.49 -23.92
CA GLY A 69 15.22 -13.51 -22.47
C GLY A 69 15.13 -12.09 -21.91
N GLN A 70 13.93 -11.62 -21.62
CA GLN A 70 13.74 -10.52 -20.67
C GLN A 70 13.98 -11.09 -19.27
N SER A 71 15.07 -10.65 -18.63
CA SER A 71 15.46 -11.12 -17.30
C SER A 71 14.41 -10.68 -16.28
N ARG A 72 14.08 -11.56 -15.32
CA ARG A 72 13.20 -11.26 -14.18
C ARG A 72 13.61 -9.98 -13.43
N ASP A 73 14.90 -9.69 -13.40
CA ASP A 73 15.46 -8.51 -12.73
C ASP A 73 14.97 -7.21 -13.38
N HIS A 74 14.80 -7.21 -14.70
CA HIS A 74 14.42 -6.01 -15.44
C HIS A 74 12.94 -5.65 -15.27
N ASP A 75 12.09 -6.66 -15.05
CA ASP A 75 10.68 -6.45 -14.73
C ASP A 75 10.50 -5.97 -13.28
N GLN A 76 11.37 -6.40 -12.37
CA GLN A 76 11.34 -5.98 -10.96
C GLN A 76 11.85 -4.54 -10.79
N GLU A 77 12.87 -4.14 -11.54
CA GLU A 77 13.38 -2.75 -11.60
C GLU A 77 12.30 -1.73 -12.03
N GLN A 78 11.33 -2.14 -12.86
CA GLN A 78 10.27 -1.24 -13.33
C GLN A 78 9.13 -1.07 -12.33
N VAL A 79 8.82 -2.09 -11.53
CA VAL A 79 7.63 -2.10 -10.65
C VAL A 79 7.95 -1.74 -9.21
N LEU A 80 9.16 -2.02 -8.72
CA LEU A 80 9.54 -1.71 -7.35
C LEU A 80 9.48 -0.21 -6.99
N PRO A 81 9.89 0.74 -7.88
CA PRO A 81 9.73 2.16 -7.60
C PRO A 81 8.26 2.58 -7.45
N ILE A 82 7.34 1.95 -8.19
CA ILE A 82 5.89 2.21 -8.05
C ILE A 82 5.40 1.75 -6.66
N ALA A 83 5.81 0.56 -6.22
CA ALA A 83 5.50 0.05 -4.89
C ALA A 83 6.04 0.98 -3.78
N ALA A 84 7.29 1.43 -3.90
CA ALA A 84 7.91 2.34 -2.96
C ALA A 84 7.20 3.70 -2.92
N ALA A 85 6.81 4.26 -4.06
CA ALA A 85 6.08 5.54 -4.12
C ALA A 85 4.70 5.47 -3.44
N LEU A 86 3.98 4.35 -3.58
CA LEU A 86 2.71 4.13 -2.88
C LEU A 86 2.89 4.09 -1.35
N GLU A 87 3.97 3.48 -0.88
CA GLU A 87 4.30 3.40 0.54
C GLU A 87 4.81 4.72 1.10
N LEU A 88 5.61 5.48 0.35
CA LEU A 88 6.01 6.84 0.72
C LEU A 88 4.79 7.75 0.91
N ALA A 89 3.80 7.67 0.01
CA ALA A 89 2.55 8.42 0.16
C ALA A 89 1.75 7.98 1.41
N SER A 90 1.69 6.67 1.69
CA SER A 90 1.06 6.18 2.93
C SER A 90 1.79 6.64 4.19
N LEU A 91 3.13 6.64 4.17
CA LEU A 91 3.94 7.13 5.27
C LEU A 91 3.73 8.61 5.51
N GLN A 92 3.61 9.41 4.44
CA GLN A 92 3.27 10.82 4.56
C GLN A 92 1.94 11.00 5.31
N THR A 93 0.89 10.26 4.92
CA THR A 93 -0.42 10.38 5.58
C THR A 93 -0.35 10.01 7.06
N ASP A 94 0.39 8.97 7.41
CA ASP A 94 0.53 8.53 8.80
C ASP A 94 1.32 9.54 9.66
N VAL A 95 2.41 10.10 9.10
CA VAL A 95 3.25 11.10 9.79
C VAL A 95 2.47 12.41 10.02
N HIS A 96 1.77 12.91 9.00
CA HIS A 96 0.93 14.10 9.16
C HIS A 96 -0.21 13.87 10.14
N ARG A 97 -0.80 12.66 10.14
CA ARG A 97 -1.83 12.32 11.13
C ARG A 97 -1.28 12.29 12.55
N THR A 98 -0.10 11.71 12.75
CA THR A 98 0.61 11.72 14.04
C THR A 98 0.84 13.15 14.53
N ALA A 99 1.29 14.05 13.63
CA ALA A 99 1.49 15.46 13.94
C ALA A 99 0.20 16.15 14.38
N PHE A 100 -0.90 15.88 13.68
CA PHE A 100 -2.21 16.41 14.03
C PHE A 100 -2.70 15.91 15.39
N ASP A 101 -2.67 14.60 15.63
CA ASP A 101 -3.19 14.01 16.88
C ASP A 101 -2.37 14.46 18.11
N HIS A 102 -1.04 14.50 18.00
CA HIS A 102 -0.16 14.91 19.09
C HIS A 102 -0.08 16.42 19.29
N SER A 103 -0.48 17.23 18.29
CA SER A 103 -0.53 18.70 18.46
C SER A 103 -1.49 19.14 19.58
N SER A 104 -2.54 18.35 19.82
CA SER A 104 -3.57 18.64 20.82
C SER A 104 -3.51 17.75 22.05
N SER A 105 -2.89 16.57 21.95
CA SER A 105 -2.91 15.53 23.00
C SER A 105 -1.53 14.96 23.37
N GLY A 106 -0.47 15.44 22.72
CA GLY A 106 0.89 14.95 22.89
C GLY A 106 1.57 15.43 24.19
N PRO A 107 2.81 14.97 24.42
CA PRO A 107 3.65 15.47 25.51
C PRO A 107 3.75 17.00 25.52
N PRO A 108 3.90 17.66 26.68
CA PRO A 108 3.91 19.12 26.79
C PRO A 108 5.02 19.82 25.97
N ASP A 109 6.05 19.09 25.54
CA ASP A 109 7.16 19.60 24.73
C ASP A 109 7.14 19.06 23.27
N TYR A 110 6.02 18.51 22.81
CA TYR A 110 5.91 18.02 21.43
C TYR A 110 5.80 19.18 20.43
N ASP A 111 6.74 19.23 19.49
CA ASP A 111 6.72 20.18 18.37
C ASP A 111 6.32 19.46 17.07
N PRO A 112 5.11 19.72 16.53
CA PRO A 112 4.61 19.06 15.33
C PRO A 112 5.35 19.48 14.05
N THR A 113 6.10 20.59 14.09
CA THR A 113 6.77 21.16 12.91
C THR A 113 7.66 20.13 12.22
N ARG A 114 8.35 19.31 13.00
CA ARG A 114 9.25 18.28 12.48
C ARG A 114 8.52 17.18 11.71
N ASP A 115 7.38 16.72 12.23
CA ASP A 115 6.59 15.68 11.57
C ASP A 115 5.87 16.25 10.35
N ILE A 116 5.44 17.51 10.36
CA ILE A 116 4.90 18.19 9.18
C ILE A 116 5.94 18.21 8.04
N LEU A 117 7.14 18.74 8.30
CA LEU A 117 8.21 18.83 7.29
C LEU A 117 8.66 17.45 6.81
N ARG A 118 8.64 16.44 7.70
CA ARG A 118 8.94 15.06 7.34
C ARG A 118 7.88 14.47 6.40
N GLY A 119 6.60 14.71 6.66
CA GLY A 119 5.53 14.30 5.75
C GLY A 119 5.67 14.96 4.38
N ASP A 120 6.03 16.24 4.33
CA ASP A 120 6.25 16.97 3.06
C ASP A 120 7.43 16.40 2.27
N LEU A 121 8.51 16.01 2.95
CA LEU A 121 9.64 15.31 2.36
C LEU A 121 9.21 13.94 1.80
N LEU A 122 8.40 13.18 2.53
CA LEU A 122 7.89 11.88 2.09
C LEU A 122 6.99 12.01 0.85
N GLU A 123 6.12 13.03 0.78
CA GLU A 123 5.27 13.29 -0.39
C GLU A 123 6.11 13.64 -1.62
N SER A 124 7.02 14.60 -1.49
CA SER A 124 7.90 15.00 -2.59
C SER A 124 8.77 13.83 -3.08
N THR A 125 9.29 13.01 -2.15
CA THR A 125 10.04 11.78 -2.49
C THR A 125 9.14 10.74 -3.19
N ALA A 126 7.87 10.59 -2.78
CA ALA A 126 6.92 9.70 -3.45
C ALA A 126 6.72 10.11 -4.92
N PHE A 127 6.56 11.40 -5.16
CA PHE A 127 6.38 11.98 -6.49
C PHE A 127 7.63 11.82 -7.36
N GLU A 128 8.80 12.15 -6.83
CA GLU A 128 10.07 11.94 -7.53
C GLU A 128 10.30 10.46 -7.86
N THR A 129 10.02 9.57 -6.91
CA THR A 129 10.14 8.13 -7.11
C THR A 129 9.24 7.64 -8.23
N MET A 130 7.97 8.09 -8.26
CA MET A 130 7.04 7.75 -9.34
C MET A 130 7.48 8.30 -10.70
N LEU A 131 8.00 9.53 -10.75
CA LEU A 131 8.50 10.15 -11.98
C LEU A 131 9.79 9.49 -12.51
N SER A 132 10.54 8.81 -11.64
CA SER A 132 11.75 8.07 -12.02
C SER A 132 11.49 6.69 -12.63
N VAL A 133 10.22 6.25 -12.68
CA VAL A 133 9.85 4.96 -13.29
C VAL A 133 10.22 4.98 -14.77
N CYS A 134 11.03 4.01 -15.18
CA CYS A 134 11.40 3.83 -16.59
C CYS A 134 10.18 3.45 -17.43
N GLY A 135 9.80 4.31 -18.37
CA GLY A 135 8.69 4.02 -19.29
C GLY A 135 8.36 5.19 -20.22
N PRO A 136 7.42 5.00 -21.17
CA PRO A 136 6.96 6.09 -22.02
C PRO A 136 6.40 7.25 -21.18
N PRO A 137 6.67 8.53 -21.50
CA PRO A 137 6.22 9.66 -20.68
C PRO A 137 4.72 9.69 -20.40
N ARG A 138 3.89 9.28 -21.36
CA ARG A 138 2.43 9.18 -21.19
C ARG A 138 2.02 8.14 -20.15
N MET A 139 2.79 7.05 -20.02
CA MET A 139 2.54 6.01 -19.04
C MET A 139 2.91 6.51 -17.64
N VAL A 140 4.10 7.10 -17.49
CA VAL A 140 4.56 7.70 -16.22
C VAL A 140 3.60 8.80 -15.75
N GLN A 141 3.12 9.66 -16.65
CA GLN A 141 2.10 10.67 -16.35
C GLN A 141 0.80 10.06 -15.80
N ARG A 142 0.36 8.91 -16.34
CA ARG A 142 -0.82 8.20 -15.84
C ARG A 142 -0.57 7.60 -14.46
N TYR A 143 0.60 7.01 -14.23
CA TYR A 143 0.97 6.49 -12.91
C TYR A 143 0.98 7.59 -11.86
N PHE A 144 1.63 8.71 -12.18
CA PHE A 144 1.68 9.89 -11.34
C PHE A 144 0.28 10.44 -11.02
N ALA A 145 -0.59 10.57 -12.03
CA ALA A 145 -1.96 11.04 -11.83
C ALA A 145 -2.79 10.13 -10.91
N ILE A 146 -2.59 8.80 -10.98
CA ILE A 146 -3.25 7.85 -10.10
C ILE A 146 -2.76 8.02 -8.65
N LEU A 147 -1.44 8.10 -8.43
CA LEU A 147 -0.86 8.32 -7.11
C LEU A 147 -1.39 9.61 -6.48
N VAL A 148 -1.31 10.73 -7.19
CA VAL A 148 -1.77 12.04 -6.70
C VAL A 148 -3.26 12.00 -6.35
N ARG A 149 -4.10 11.44 -7.22
CA ARG A 149 -5.53 11.33 -6.95
C ARG A 149 -5.83 10.46 -5.73
N ALA A 150 -5.13 9.34 -5.60
CA ALA A 150 -5.31 8.43 -4.47
C ALA A 150 -4.84 9.07 -3.16
N ASN A 151 -3.68 9.73 -3.15
CA ASN A 151 -3.16 10.44 -1.99
C ASN A 151 -4.12 11.54 -1.52
N ARG A 152 -4.59 12.37 -2.47
CA ARG A 152 -5.56 13.44 -2.19
C ARG A 152 -6.83 12.91 -1.53
N ARG A 153 -7.37 11.79 -2.01
CA ARG A 153 -8.58 11.17 -1.44
C ARG A 153 -8.38 10.70 0.01
N VAL A 154 -7.20 10.16 0.34
CA VAL A 154 -6.89 9.77 1.71
C VAL A 154 -6.82 11.00 2.61
N GLN A 155 -6.16 12.08 2.16
CA GLN A 155 -6.09 13.35 2.89
C GLN A 155 -7.49 13.97 3.10
N GLU A 156 -8.35 13.97 2.06
CA GLU A 156 -9.76 14.38 2.16
C GLU A 156 -10.50 13.53 3.21
N GLY A 157 -10.30 12.21 3.23
CA GLY A 157 -10.89 11.31 4.22
C GLY A 157 -10.48 11.65 5.65
N HIS A 158 -9.18 11.88 5.90
CA HIS A 158 -8.72 12.31 7.22
C HIS A 158 -9.26 13.68 7.63
N ALA A 159 -9.37 14.62 6.69
CA ALA A 159 -9.91 15.96 6.96
C ALA A 159 -11.41 15.94 7.34
N THR A 160 -12.18 14.98 6.82
CA THR A 160 -13.60 14.83 7.20
C THR A 160 -13.81 14.29 8.62
N GLY A 161 -12.74 13.94 9.34
CA GLY A 161 -12.82 13.55 10.75
C GLY A 161 -13.41 12.15 10.96
N TYR A 162 -13.35 11.30 9.94
CA TYR A 162 -13.77 9.91 10.07
C TYR A 162 -12.78 9.14 10.96
N GLU A 163 -13.03 9.15 12.26
CA GLU A 163 -12.45 8.16 13.16
C GLU A 163 -13.14 6.84 12.83
N ALA A 164 -12.35 5.84 12.42
CA ALA A 164 -12.83 4.54 11.99
C ALA A 164 -13.40 3.76 13.19
N ASP A 165 -14.55 4.17 13.70
CA ASP A 165 -15.29 3.43 14.69
C ASP A 165 -15.91 2.23 13.98
N ALA A 166 -15.18 1.10 14.00
CA ALA A 166 -15.42 -0.10 13.19
C ALA A 166 -16.79 -0.78 13.44
N ALA A 167 -17.62 -0.25 14.35
CA ALA A 167 -18.86 -0.83 14.82
C ALA A 167 -20.15 -0.24 14.19
N SER A 168 -20.08 0.88 13.49
CA SER A 168 -21.25 1.55 12.91
C SER A 168 -21.06 1.72 11.41
N THR A 169 -21.97 1.15 10.60
CA THR A 169 -22.08 1.29 9.13
C THR A 169 -21.13 2.33 8.54
N ALA A 170 -19.90 1.90 8.20
CA ALA A 170 -18.90 2.82 7.68
C ALA A 170 -19.51 3.51 6.46
N ASP A 171 -19.51 4.84 6.47
CA ASP A 171 -19.96 5.62 5.32
C ASP A 171 -19.14 5.16 4.10
N LEU A 172 -19.87 4.85 3.03
CA LEU A 172 -19.27 4.38 1.79
C LEU A 172 -18.23 5.37 1.27
N ASP A 173 -18.41 6.66 1.55
CA ASP A 173 -17.46 7.69 1.16
C ASP A 173 -16.19 7.65 2.03
N ALA A 174 -16.29 7.35 3.32
CA ALA A 174 -15.13 7.12 4.19
C ALA A 174 -14.31 5.90 3.74
N VAL A 175 -14.97 4.79 3.40
CA VAL A 175 -14.33 3.60 2.84
C VAL A 175 -13.58 3.95 1.55
N ARG A 176 -14.22 4.72 0.67
CA ARG A 176 -13.64 5.15 -0.60
C ARG A 176 -12.43 6.04 -0.44
N GLN A 177 -12.47 6.95 0.52
CA GLN A 177 -11.42 7.94 0.76
C GLN A 177 -10.22 7.32 1.48
N LEU A 178 -10.43 6.69 2.63
CA LEU A 178 -9.35 6.13 3.45
C LEU A 178 -8.71 4.89 2.81
N GLY A 179 -9.47 4.13 2.01
CA GLY A 179 -8.94 3.02 1.22
C GLY A 179 -8.28 3.42 -0.11
N ALA A 180 -8.31 4.70 -0.50
CA ALA A 180 -8.01 5.12 -1.86
C ALA A 180 -6.59 4.76 -2.33
N LEU A 181 -5.58 4.81 -1.45
CA LEU A 181 -4.20 4.44 -1.80
C LEU A 181 -4.08 2.96 -2.20
N THR A 182 -4.78 2.04 -1.54
CA THR A 182 -4.79 0.62 -1.93
C THR A 182 -5.60 0.38 -3.21
N GLY A 183 -6.67 1.15 -3.43
CA GLY A 183 -7.36 1.17 -4.73
C GLY A 183 -6.47 1.67 -5.86
N GLY A 184 -5.69 2.72 -5.61
CA GLY A 184 -4.67 3.24 -6.53
C GLY A 184 -3.58 2.22 -6.83
N ALA A 185 -3.15 1.45 -5.82
CA ALA A 185 -2.24 0.32 -6.00
C ALA A 185 -2.82 -0.73 -6.96
N ALA A 186 -4.09 -1.10 -6.81
CA ALA A 186 -4.76 -2.01 -7.72
C ALA A 186 -4.91 -1.43 -9.14
N GLU A 187 -5.20 -0.14 -9.27
CA GLU A 187 -5.29 0.56 -10.56
C GLU A 187 -3.96 0.61 -11.30
N LEU A 188 -2.87 0.86 -10.58
CA LEU A 188 -1.51 0.86 -11.11
C LEU A 188 -1.13 -0.54 -11.57
N ALA A 189 -1.42 -1.56 -10.78
CA ALA A 189 -1.17 -2.96 -11.16
C ALA A 189 -1.96 -3.35 -12.43
N ALA A 190 -3.23 -2.94 -12.52
CA ALA A 190 -4.04 -3.14 -13.72
C ALA A 190 -3.46 -2.43 -14.94
N LEU A 191 -2.92 -1.22 -14.77
CA LEU A 191 -2.31 -0.47 -15.86
C LEU A 191 -0.98 -1.08 -16.31
N VAL A 192 -0.14 -1.52 -15.38
CA VAL A 192 1.11 -2.25 -15.65
C VAL A 192 0.84 -3.58 -16.38
N ALA A 193 -0.25 -4.26 -16.02
CA ALA A 193 -0.64 -5.53 -16.61
C ALA A 193 -1.60 -5.40 -17.81
N GLU A 194 -1.85 -4.18 -18.29
CA GLU A 194 -2.70 -3.87 -19.45
C GLU A 194 -4.12 -4.48 -19.39
N ILE A 195 -4.73 -4.51 -18.20
CA ILE A 195 -6.07 -5.07 -17.98
C ILE A 195 -7.17 -4.14 -18.52
N GLU A 196 -8.23 -4.74 -19.08
CA GLU A 196 -9.41 -4.07 -19.62
C GLU A 196 -10.20 -3.24 -18.59
N SER A 197 -11.05 -2.32 -19.07
CA SER A 197 -11.72 -1.30 -18.25
C SER A 197 -12.63 -1.86 -17.15
N ASP A 198 -13.37 -2.93 -17.42
CA ASP A 198 -14.43 -3.40 -16.53
C ASP A 198 -13.85 -4.16 -15.34
N ASP A 199 -12.86 -5.03 -15.58
CA ASP A 199 -12.11 -5.70 -14.51
C ASP A 199 -11.19 -4.73 -13.76
N ARG A 200 -10.69 -3.69 -14.43
CA ARG A 200 -9.95 -2.60 -13.78
C ARG A 200 -10.79 -1.88 -12.74
N GLN A 201 -12.04 -1.53 -13.01
CA GLN A 201 -12.89 -0.85 -12.01
C GLN A 201 -13.15 -1.75 -10.80
N ARG A 202 -13.41 -3.04 -11.03
CA ARG A 202 -13.61 -4.02 -9.94
C ARG A 202 -12.37 -4.19 -9.07
N LEU A 203 -11.18 -4.22 -9.68
CA LEU A 203 -9.91 -4.24 -8.96
C LEU A 203 -9.74 -3.00 -8.07
N ILE A 204 -10.09 -1.82 -8.57
CA ILE A 204 -10.06 -0.57 -7.79
C ILE A 204 -11.00 -0.67 -6.59
N ASP A 205 -12.26 -1.03 -6.82
CA ASP A 205 -13.29 -1.05 -5.77
C ASP A 205 -12.93 -2.05 -4.66
N HIS A 206 -12.48 -3.26 -5.03
CA HIS A 206 -12.06 -4.28 -4.07
C HIS A 206 -10.74 -3.92 -3.39
N GLY A 207 -9.80 -3.28 -4.10
CA GLY A 207 -8.54 -2.78 -3.54
C GLY A 207 -8.78 -1.69 -2.50
N THR A 208 -9.68 -0.75 -2.80
CA THR A 208 -10.10 0.31 -1.87
C THR A 208 -10.72 -0.27 -0.62
N ALA A 209 -11.69 -1.18 -0.77
CA ALA A 209 -12.35 -1.81 0.38
C ALA A 209 -11.36 -2.62 1.23
N LEU A 210 -10.45 -3.38 0.60
CA LEU A 210 -9.39 -4.10 1.32
C LEU A 210 -8.51 -3.12 2.11
N GLY A 211 -8.05 -2.02 1.50
CA GLY A 211 -7.22 -1.03 2.15
C GLY A 211 -7.85 -0.45 3.40
N PHE A 212 -9.13 -0.09 3.31
CA PHE A 212 -9.91 0.40 4.45
C PHE A 212 -9.98 -0.64 5.57
N HIS A 213 -10.38 -1.88 5.27
CA HIS A 213 -10.56 -2.91 6.29
C HIS A 213 -9.25 -3.37 6.93
N VAL A 214 -8.15 -3.40 6.17
CA VAL A 214 -6.82 -3.66 6.73
C VAL A 214 -6.44 -2.53 7.68
N SER A 215 -6.59 -1.26 7.28
CA SER A 215 -6.27 -0.13 8.17
C SER A 215 -7.13 -0.12 9.43
N ALA A 216 -8.44 -0.35 9.31
CA ALA A 216 -9.33 -0.42 10.45
C ALA A 216 -8.95 -1.57 11.39
N HIS A 217 -8.55 -2.72 10.85
CA HIS A 217 -8.11 -3.87 11.65
C HIS A 217 -6.86 -3.56 12.48
N LEU A 218 -5.82 -3.04 11.82
CA LEU A 218 -4.53 -2.70 12.43
C LEU A 218 -4.70 -1.62 13.52
N ASN A 219 -5.48 -0.57 13.22
CA ASN A 219 -5.71 0.52 14.17
C ASN A 219 -6.64 0.13 15.34
N SER A 220 -7.52 -0.87 15.17
CA SER A 220 -8.39 -1.36 16.25
C SER A 220 -7.64 -2.17 17.31
N GLY A 221 -6.44 -2.69 16.99
CA GLY A 221 -5.62 -3.47 17.92
C GLY A 221 -4.98 -2.67 19.06
N ALA A 222 -4.93 -1.34 18.93
CA ALA A 222 -4.32 -0.45 19.91
C ALA A 222 -5.26 -0.04 21.07
N ALA A 223 -6.56 -0.34 21.00
CA ALA A 223 -7.52 -0.05 22.07
C ALA A 223 -7.81 -1.31 22.91
N PRO A 224 -7.66 -1.27 24.26
CA PRO A 224 -7.90 -2.42 25.12
C PRO A 224 -9.40 -2.62 25.37
N THR A 225 -10.17 -3.04 24.36
CA THR A 225 -11.57 -3.48 24.57
C THR A 225 -12.06 -4.47 23.51
N GLU A 226 -12.54 -5.60 24.01
CA GLU A 226 -13.44 -6.58 23.39
C GLU A 226 -12.97 -7.38 22.16
N THR A 227 -12.55 -8.62 22.46
CA THR A 227 -12.28 -9.78 21.60
C THR A 227 -13.38 -10.18 20.59
N ARG A 228 -14.47 -9.41 20.47
CA ARG A 228 -15.61 -9.69 19.58
C ARG A 228 -15.63 -8.84 18.30
N SER A 229 -14.91 -7.71 18.27
CA SER A 229 -14.85 -6.81 17.10
C SER A 229 -13.80 -7.24 16.07
N SER A 230 -12.68 -7.83 16.52
CA SER A 230 -11.53 -8.16 15.66
C SER A 230 -11.79 -9.24 14.61
N SER A 231 -12.65 -10.23 14.91
CA SER A 231 -12.94 -11.34 13.98
C SER A 231 -13.72 -10.90 12.74
N LYS A 232 -14.68 -9.98 12.89
CA LYS A 232 -15.47 -9.45 11.77
C LYS A 232 -14.61 -8.65 10.78
N SER A 233 -13.56 -7.98 11.26
CA SER A 233 -12.65 -7.18 10.44
C SER A 233 -11.73 -8.07 9.59
N ILE A 234 -11.19 -9.15 10.17
CA ILE A 234 -10.36 -10.12 9.43
C ILE A 234 -11.19 -10.85 8.36
N ASP A 235 -12.42 -11.24 8.68
CA ASP A 235 -13.32 -11.87 7.70
C ASP A 235 -13.64 -10.93 6.52
N ALA A 236 -13.76 -9.62 6.77
CA ALA A 236 -13.91 -8.63 5.71
C ALA A 236 -12.67 -8.56 4.81
N CYS A 237 -11.47 -8.53 5.40
CA CYS A 237 -10.21 -8.60 4.67
C CYS A 237 -10.14 -9.84 3.78
N HIS A 238 -10.48 -11.03 4.30
CA HIS A 238 -10.50 -12.27 3.53
C HIS A 238 -11.47 -12.21 2.33
N ARG A 239 -12.68 -11.68 2.51
CA ARG A 239 -13.65 -11.52 1.41
C ARG A 239 -13.11 -10.62 0.31
N HIS A 240 -12.48 -9.51 0.66
CA HIS A 240 -11.93 -8.59 -0.34
C HIS A 240 -10.67 -9.13 -1.02
N ILE A 241 -9.86 -9.93 -0.31
CA ILE A 241 -8.75 -10.68 -0.92
C ILE A 241 -9.27 -11.67 -1.97
N ASP A 242 -10.34 -12.41 -1.65
CA ASP A 242 -10.94 -13.36 -2.59
C ASP A 242 -11.51 -12.64 -3.82
N ALA A 243 -12.21 -11.51 -3.61
CA ALA A 243 -12.75 -10.70 -4.70
C ALA A 243 -11.66 -10.10 -5.62
N LEU A 244 -10.54 -9.64 -5.05
CA LEU A 244 -9.38 -9.19 -5.83
C LEU A 244 -8.76 -10.32 -6.64
N ALA A 245 -8.56 -11.48 -6.03
CA ALA A 245 -8.00 -12.65 -6.71
C ALA A 245 -8.91 -13.12 -7.86
N ASP A 246 -10.22 -13.02 -7.70
CA ASP A 246 -11.19 -13.42 -8.72
C ASP A 246 -11.19 -12.51 -9.96
N CYS A 247 -10.70 -11.26 -9.82
CA CYS A 247 -10.45 -10.35 -10.94
C CYS A 247 -9.15 -10.65 -11.70
N CYS A 248 -8.29 -11.51 -11.16
CA CYS A 248 -7.06 -11.94 -11.83
C CYS A 248 -7.34 -13.13 -12.77
N PRO A 249 -6.48 -13.38 -13.78
CA PRO A 249 -6.57 -14.55 -14.65
C PRO A 249 -6.68 -15.86 -13.85
N SER A 250 -7.47 -16.82 -14.35
CA SER A 250 -7.77 -18.08 -13.64
C SER A 250 -6.51 -18.86 -13.23
N GLN A 251 -5.47 -18.81 -14.06
CA GLN A 251 -4.19 -19.50 -13.85
C GLN A 251 -3.37 -18.93 -12.68
N SER A 252 -3.61 -17.66 -12.32
CA SER A 252 -2.85 -16.93 -11.29
C SER A 252 -3.68 -16.54 -10.07
N ARG A 253 -5.02 -16.65 -10.15
CA ARG A 253 -5.98 -16.41 -9.06
C ARG A 253 -5.54 -17.02 -7.72
N ASP A 254 -5.23 -18.31 -7.70
CA ASP A 254 -4.84 -19.01 -6.46
C ASP A 254 -3.47 -18.55 -5.94
N ARG A 255 -2.60 -18.06 -6.81
CA ARG A 255 -1.31 -17.47 -6.40
C ARG A 255 -1.54 -16.12 -5.73
N VAL A 256 -2.34 -15.24 -6.35
CA VAL A 256 -2.68 -13.92 -5.79
C VAL A 256 -3.35 -14.08 -4.43
N ARG A 257 -4.37 -14.94 -4.35
CA ARG A 257 -5.07 -15.24 -3.09
C ARG A 257 -4.09 -15.69 -1.99
N ARG A 258 -3.21 -16.64 -2.30
CA ARG A 258 -2.21 -17.13 -1.33
C ARG A 258 -1.21 -16.05 -0.92
N GLN A 259 -0.76 -15.20 -1.84
CA GLN A 259 0.15 -14.10 -1.52
C GLN A 259 -0.51 -13.07 -0.60
N LEU A 260 -1.73 -12.62 -0.93
CA LEU A 260 -2.45 -11.62 -0.14
C LEU A 260 -2.88 -12.14 1.23
N ARG A 261 -3.29 -13.42 1.34
CA ARG A 261 -3.59 -14.04 2.66
C ARG A 261 -2.34 -14.18 3.51
N ALA A 262 -1.22 -14.64 2.94
CA ALA A 262 0.05 -14.70 3.65
C ALA A 262 0.55 -13.31 4.08
N PHE A 263 0.29 -12.28 3.27
CA PHE A 263 0.52 -10.89 3.66
C PHE A 263 -0.30 -10.50 4.88
N LEU A 264 -1.62 -10.76 4.86
CA LEU A 264 -2.50 -10.44 5.98
C LEU A 264 -2.07 -11.19 7.26
N GLU A 265 -1.71 -12.46 7.16
CA GLU A 265 -1.19 -13.24 8.30
C GLU A 265 0.11 -12.65 8.86
N VAL A 266 1.02 -12.18 8.02
CA VAL A 266 2.26 -11.52 8.47
C VAL A 266 1.95 -10.18 9.12
N ALA A 267 1.00 -9.41 8.57
CA ALA A 267 0.56 -8.13 9.11
C ALA A 267 0.04 -8.28 10.54
N THR A 268 -0.88 -9.23 10.75
CA THR A 268 -1.54 -9.45 12.05
C THR A 268 -0.60 -10.05 13.10
N ASN A 269 0.39 -10.86 12.69
CA ASN A 269 1.36 -11.46 13.61
C ASN A 269 2.51 -10.52 13.98
N TYR A 270 2.70 -9.42 13.26
CA TYR A 270 3.75 -8.45 13.56
C TYR A 270 3.33 -7.52 14.72
N GLU A 271 2.07 -7.07 14.72
CA GLU A 271 1.52 -6.21 15.78
C GLU A 271 1.43 -6.90 17.14
N SER A 272 1.22 -8.22 17.17
CA SER A 272 1.19 -8.99 18.43
C SER A 272 2.54 -9.10 19.13
N VAL A 273 3.64 -8.75 18.45
CA VAL A 273 5.00 -8.76 19.01
C VAL A 273 5.40 -7.38 19.53
N GLU A 274 4.94 -6.29 18.88
CA GLU A 274 5.18 -4.91 19.35
C GLU A 274 4.28 -4.51 20.52
N SER A 275 3.11 -5.12 20.70
CA SER A 275 2.22 -4.87 21.85
C SER A 275 2.72 -5.45 23.19
N VAL A 276 3.94 -6.02 23.23
CA VAL A 276 4.54 -6.70 24.40
C VAL A 276 5.78 -5.97 24.93
N VAL A 277 6.14 -4.81 24.37
CA VAL A 277 7.31 -4.01 24.79
C VAL A 277 6.87 -2.69 25.42
#